data_AF-A0AAN0IJP4-F1
#
_entry.id   AF-A0AAN0IJP4-F1
#
_cell.length_a   1.000
_cell.length_b   1.000
_cell.length_c   1.000
_cell.angle_alpha   90.00
_cell.angle_beta   90.00
_cell.angle_gamma   90.00
#
_symmetry.space_group_name_H-M   'P 1'
#
loop_
_entity.id
_entity.type
_entity.pdbx_description
1 polymer ?
#
loop_
_entity_poly.entity_id
_entity_poly.type
_entity_poly.pdbx_seq_one_letter_code
_entity_poly.pdbx_strand_id
1 'polypeptide(L)'
;MEGHGVQTDLQAKDSFDGKYIPGTASLIAEVDKRILVVLRGGRTLIGYLRSIDQFANLLLQDTVERIHVGKKYGDIPRGIFLVRGENMVLCGEIEKSLEESMELEKVSIEEIIEAQRQENEKREKENKRKEELLRQKGLPVVRDESEDILS
;
A
#
# COMPACT_ATOMS: atom_id res chain seq x y z
N MET A 1 -1.14 -51.48 -32.88
CA MET A 1 -1.98 -50.54 -33.65
C MET A 1 -2.56 -49.57 -32.65
N GLU A 2 -1.86 -48.47 -32.48
CA GLU A 2 -2.26 -47.35 -31.63
C GLU A 2 -3.35 -46.52 -32.34
N GLY A 3 -4.33 -46.04 -31.59
CA GLY A 3 -5.14 -44.86 -31.94
C GLY A 3 -5.32 -44.07 -30.63
N HIS A 4 -4.68 -42.92 -30.44
CA HIS A 4 -5.02 -41.57 -30.95
C HIS A 4 -6.47 -41.21 -30.56
N GLY A 5 -6.68 -40.59 -29.39
CA GLY A 5 -6.76 -39.12 -29.23
C GLY A 5 -8.25 -38.72 -29.26
N VAL A 6 -8.82 -37.97 -28.30
CA VAL A 6 -8.45 -36.61 -27.89
C VAL A 6 -8.88 -36.41 -26.44
N GLN A 7 -7.92 -36.16 -25.57
CA GLN A 7 -8.14 -35.58 -24.25
C GLN A 7 -8.18 -34.07 -24.47
N THR A 8 -9.29 -33.42 -24.12
CA THR A 8 -9.44 -31.97 -24.25
C THR A 8 -8.57 -31.28 -23.22
N ASP A 9 -7.45 -30.70 -23.66
CA ASP A 9 -6.54 -29.93 -22.84
C ASP A 9 -7.19 -28.60 -22.40
N LEU A 10 -7.80 -28.60 -21.22
CA LEU A 10 -7.98 -27.38 -20.42
C LEU A 10 -6.68 -27.12 -19.65
N GLN A 11 -5.67 -26.56 -20.34
CA GLN A 11 -4.52 -25.93 -19.71
C GLN A 11 -4.12 -24.67 -20.46
N ALA A 12 -4.85 -23.58 -20.22
CA ALA A 12 -4.31 -22.24 -20.37
C ALA A 12 -3.79 -21.80 -19.00
N LYS A 13 -2.68 -22.40 -18.56
CA LYS A 13 -1.89 -21.87 -17.44
C LYS A 13 -0.58 -21.35 -17.99
N ASP A 14 -0.42 -20.04 -17.84
CA ASP A 14 0.83 -19.34 -17.62
C ASP A 14 1.93 -19.52 -18.66
N SER A 15 1.87 -18.70 -19.72
CA SER A 15 3.05 -18.32 -20.49
C SER A 15 3.22 -16.79 -20.51
N PHE A 16 3.40 -16.21 -19.32
CA PHE A 16 4.12 -14.94 -19.14
C PHE A 16 5.58 -15.25 -18.76
N ASP A 17 6.29 -15.89 -19.68
CA ASP A 17 7.70 -16.24 -19.52
C ASP A 17 8.56 -14.96 -19.45
N GLY A 18 8.97 -14.58 -18.23
CA GLY A 18 10.18 -13.79 -17.95
C GLY A 18 10.34 -12.44 -18.65
N LYS A 19 9.30 -11.92 -19.31
CA LYS A 19 9.37 -10.70 -20.09
C LYS A 19 9.10 -9.52 -19.17
N TYR A 20 10.12 -8.68 -18.96
CA TYR A 20 9.95 -7.39 -18.31
C TYR A 20 8.93 -6.56 -19.10
N ILE A 21 7.78 -6.30 -18.48
CA ILE A 21 6.75 -5.43 -19.03
C ILE A 21 6.88 -4.10 -18.28
N PRO A 22 7.32 -3.02 -18.95
CA PRO A 22 7.56 -1.76 -18.28
C PRO A 22 6.27 -1.05 -17.87
N GLY A 23 6.37 -0.25 -16.81
CA GLY A 23 5.31 0.66 -16.37
C GLY A 23 4.06 -0.08 -15.89
N THR A 24 2.90 0.53 -16.07
CA THR A 24 1.60 0.04 -15.56
C THR A 24 1.23 -1.35 -16.06
N ALA A 25 1.73 -1.76 -17.23
CA ALA A 25 1.43 -3.07 -17.79
C ALA A 25 2.05 -4.22 -16.97
N SER A 26 3.03 -3.97 -16.10
CA SER A 26 3.49 -4.97 -15.12
C SER A 26 2.40 -5.34 -14.10
N LEU A 27 1.54 -4.39 -13.74
CA LEU A 27 0.50 -4.59 -12.72
C LEU A 27 -0.59 -5.56 -13.18
N ILE A 28 -0.71 -5.82 -14.48
CA ILE A 28 -1.66 -6.80 -15.02
C ILE A 28 -1.40 -8.19 -14.41
N ALA A 29 -0.14 -8.53 -14.15
CA ALA A 29 0.24 -9.79 -13.51
C ALA A 29 -0.17 -9.86 -12.02
N GLU A 30 -0.56 -8.73 -11.42
CA GLU A 30 -0.93 -8.60 -10.00
C GLU A 30 -2.46 -8.60 -9.80
N VAL A 31 -3.25 -8.73 -10.87
CA VAL A 31 -4.71 -8.84 -10.78
C VAL A 31 -5.09 -10.10 -10.00
N ASP A 32 -6.15 -9.99 -9.21
CA ASP A 32 -6.66 -10.99 -8.27
C ASP A 32 -5.73 -11.36 -7.11
N LYS A 33 -4.56 -10.71 -7.01
CA LYS A 33 -3.67 -10.84 -5.86
C LYS A 33 -3.98 -9.83 -4.78
N ARG A 34 -3.55 -10.14 -3.55
CA ARG A 34 -3.62 -9.23 -2.42
C ARG A 34 -2.42 -8.30 -2.48
N ILE A 35 -2.67 -7.00 -2.60
CA ILE A 35 -1.63 -6.00 -2.75
C ILE A 35 -1.66 -5.00 -1.60
N LEU A 36 -0.49 -4.48 -1.26
CA LEU A 36 -0.30 -3.31 -0.43
C LEU A 36 -0.07 -2.11 -1.35
N VAL A 37 -0.74 -1.00 -1.05
CA VAL A 37 -0.65 0.27 -1.77
C VAL A 37 -0.32 1.37 -0.76
N VAL A 38 0.80 2.07 -0.97
CA VAL A 38 1.15 3.26 -0.19
C VAL A 38 0.75 4.50 -0.97
N LEU A 39 -0.05 5.35 -0.34
CA LEU A 39 -0.52 6.60 -0.91
C LEU A 39 0.35 7.78 -0.47
N ARG A 40 0.29 8.86 -1.24
CA ARG A 40 0.77 10.17 -0.82
C ARG A 40 0.01 10.55 0.45
N GLY A 41 0.73 11.04 1.46
CA GLY A 41 0.18 11.26 2.80
C GLY A 41 0.38 10.09 3.78
N GLY A 42 1.11 9.04 3.37
CA GLY A 42 1.55 7.97 4.27
C GLY A 42 0.48 6.95 4.63
N ARG A 43 -0.69 6.98 3.96
CA ARG A 43 -1.75 5.99 4.16
C ARG A 43 -1.37 4.68 3.47
N THR A 44 -1.60 3.57 4.15
CA THR A 44 -1.38 2.23 3.61
C THR A 44 -2.70 1.51 3.42
N LEU A 45 -3.00 1.12 2.19
CA LEU A 45 -4.16 0.30 1.85
C LEU A 45 -3.72 -1.13 1.55
N ILE A 46 -4.52 -2.09 1.95
CA ILE A 46 -4.32 -3.50 1.64
C ILE A 46 -5.64 -4.06 1.13
N GLY A 47 -5.65 -4.69 -0.04
CA GLY A 47 -6.86 -5.26 -0.62
C GLY A 47 -6.56 -6.16 -1.81
N TYR A 48 -7.59 -6.77 -2.38
CA TYR A 48 -7.47 -7.56 -3.61
C TYR A 48 -7.60 -6.67 -4.82
N LEU A 49 -6.61 -6.71 -5.72
CA LEU A 49 -6.63 -5.94 -6.95
C LEU A 49 -7.61 -6.55 -7.94
N ARG A 50 -8.63 -5.80 -8.35
CA ARG A 50 -9.65 -6.28 -9.29
C ARG A 50 -9.55 -5.69 -10.68
N SER A 51 -9.07 -4.45 -10.79
CA SER A 51 -8.92 -3.78 -12.07
C SER A 51 -7.85 -2.70 -11.98
N ILE A 52 -7.21 -2.47 -13.11
CA ILE A 52 -6.22 -1.40 -13.33
C ILE A 52 -6.54 -0.73 -14.66
N ASP A 53 -6.25 0.55 -14.80
CA ASP A 53 -6.24 1.24 -16.09
C ASP A 53 -4.83 1.70 -16.50
N GLN A 54 -4.67 2.28 -17.70
CA GLN A 54 -3.36 2.72 -18.16
C GLN A 54 -2.71 3.83 -17.31
N PHE A 55 -3.48 4.53 -16.47
CA PHE A 55 -3.01 5.58 -15.56
C PHE A 55 -2.67 5.04 -14.17
N ALA A 56 -2.69 3.71 -13.99
CA ALA A 56 -2.49 3.03 -12.72
C ALA A 56 -3.56 3.38 -11.67
N ASN A 57 -4.78 3.74 -12.08
CA ASN A 57 -5.91 3.75 -11.16
C ASN A 57 -6.26 2.32 -10.78
N LEU A 58 -6.49 2.05 -9.50
CA LEU A 58 -6.69 0.69 -8.97
C LEU A 58 -8.08 0.56 -8.37
N LEU A 59 -8.77 -0.52 -8.73
CA LEU A 59 -9.97 -0.97 -8.01
C LEU A 59 -9.56 -2.07 -7.03
N LEU A 60 -9.72 -1.80 -5.74
CA LEU A 60 -9.46 -2.76 -4.67
C LEU A 60 -10.77 -3.29 -4.08
N GLN A 61 -10.82 -4.58 -3.79
CA GLN A 61 -11.89 -5.23 -3.04
C GLN A 61 -11.39 -5.70 -1.67
N ASP A 62 -12.29 -5.79 -0.69
CA ASP A 62 -12.01 -6.22 0.69
C ASP A 62 -10.86 -5.43 1.31
N THR A 63 -10.86 -4.14 1.00
CA THR A 63 -9.78 -3.22 1.34
C THR A 63 -9.83 -2.89 2.83
N VAL A 64 -8.67 -2.90 3.45
CA VAL A 64 -8.43 -2.32 4.77
C VAL A 64 -7.40 -1.20 4.65
N GLU A 65 -7.58 -0.15 5.43
CA GLU A 65 -6.55 0.85 5.66
C GLU A 65 -5.78 0.47 6.92
N ARG A 66 -4.48 0.23 6.77
CA ARG A 66 -3.61 -0.16 7.88
C ARG A 66 -2.84 1.03 8.40
N ILE A 67 -2.95 1.28 9.70
CA ILE A 67 -2.19 2.29 10.43
C ILE A 67 -1.09 1.58 11.21
N HIS A 68 0.14 2.10 11.14
CA HIS A 68 1.30 1.58 11.88
C HIS A 68 1.83 2.64 12.85
N VAL A 69 1.95 2.29 14.13
CA VAL A 69 2.54 3.16 15.16
C VAL A 69 3.51 2.35 16.02
N GLY A 70 4.81 2.61 15.84
CA GLY A 70 5.86 1.82 16.50
C GLY A 70 5.77 0.34 16.11
N LYS A 71 5.57 -0.54 17.10
CA LYS A 71 5.38 -1.99 16.90
C LYS A 71 3.90 -2.41 16.78
N LYS A 72 2.96 -1.46 16.80
CA LYS A 72 1.53 -1.73 16.74
C LYS A 72 0.97 -1.44 15.35
N TYR A 73 -0.07 -2.17 14.97
CA TYR A 73 -0.86 -1.86 13.80
C TYR A 73 -2.36 -2.09 14.02
N GLY A 74 -3.19 -1.39 13.26
CA GLY A 74 -4.64 -1.60 13.25
C GLY A 74 -5.20 -1.47 11.84
N ASP A 75 -6.23 -2.27 11.54
CA ASP A 75 -6.87 -2.36 10.23
C ASP A 75 -8.28 -1.73 10.28
N ILE A 76 -8.51 -0.68 9.49
CA ILE A 76 -9.80 -0.02 9.35
C ILE A 76 -10.47 -0.55 8.06
N PRO A 77 -11.66 -1.19 8.14
CA PRO A 77 -12.33 -1.71 6.96
C PRO A 77 -12.79 -0.58 6.03
N ARG A 78 -12.49 -0.72 4.74
CA ARG A 78 -12.90 0.21 3.67
C ARG A 78 -13.77 -0.44 2.60
N GLY A 79 -13.70 -1.76 2.42
CA GLY A 79 -14.51 -2.49 1.45
C GLY A 79 -14.02 -2.30 0.02
N ILE A 80 -14.88 -1.83 -0.88
CA ILE A 80 -14.47 -1.49 -2.26
C ILE A 80 -13.84 -0.11 -2.27
N PHE A 81 -12.63 0.01 -2.81
CA PHE A 81 -11.89 1.26 -2.81
C PHE A 81 -11.30 1.55 -4.20
N LEU A 82 -11.57 2.75 -4.73
CA LEU A 82 -10.97 3.23 -5.98
C LEU A 82 -9.79 4.14 -5.65
N VAL A 83 -8.59 3.70 -5.98
CA VAL A 83 -7.35 4.47 -5.81
C VAL A 83 -7.03 5.19 -7.11
N ARG A 84 -6.73 6.47 -7.01
CA ARG A 84 -6.27 7.27 -8.15
C ARG A 84 -4.75 7.20 -8.29
N GLY A 85 -4.27 6.89 -9.49
CA GLY A 85 -2.87 6.54 -9.78
C GLY A 85 -1.85 7.60 -9.39
N GLU A 86 -2.15 8.89 -9.56
CA GLU A 86 -1.21 9.96 -9.16
C GLU A 86 -0.99 10.07 -7.64
N ASN A 87 -1.91 9.51 -6.83
CA ASN A 87 -1.77 9.50 -5.38
C ASN A 87 -1.02 8.26 -4.90
N MET A 88 -0.69 7.31 -5.78
CA MET A 88 0.06 6.11 -5.43
C MET A 88 1.56 6.42 -5.44
N VAL A 89 2.24 6.06 -4.35
CA VAL A 89 3.70 6.13 -4.23
C VAL A 89 4.33 4.82 -4.67
N LEU A 90 3.81 3.70 -4.13
CA LEU A 90 4.20 2.35 -4.51
C LEU A 90 3.05 1.38 -4.29
N CYS A 91 3.13 0.23 -4.97
CA CYS A 91 2.31 -0.93 -4.66
C CYS A 91 3.10 -2.23 -4.89
N GLY A 92 2.65 -3.31 -4.28
CA GLY A 92 3.22 -4.63 -4.47
C GLY A 92 2.37 -5.73 -3.85
N GLU A 93 2.49 -6.94 -4.37
CA GLU A 93 1.90 -8.14 -3.80
C GLU A 93 2.39 -8.35 -2.36
N ILE A 94 1.48 -8.77 -1.48
CA ILE A 94 1.83 -9.20 -0.13
C ILE A 94 1.33 -10.61 0.13
N GLU A 95 2.17 -11.41 0.78
CA GLU A 95 1.84 -12.75 1.19
C GLU A 95 1.52 -12.79 2.70
N LYS A 96 0.41 -13.45 3.05
CA LYS A 96 -0.07 -13.49 4.43
C LYS A 96 0.92 -14.17 5.39
N SER A 97 1.63 -15.20 4.91
CA SER A 97 2.65 -15.92 5.67
C SER A 97 3.79 -15.00 6.11
N LEU A 98 4.20 -14.08 5.25
CA LEU A 98 5.26 -13.12 5.53
C LEU A 98 4.80 -12.05 6.52
N GLU A 99 3.54 -11.60 6.44
CA GLU A 99 2.94 -10.70 7.43
C GLU A 99 2.90 -11.34 8.82
N GLU A 100 2.53 -12.62 8.91
CA GLU A 100 2.44 -13.36 10.18
C GLU A 100 3.82 -13.58 10.82
N SER A 101 4.90 -13.55 10.03
CA SER A 101 6.28 -13.63 10.54
C SER A 101 6.80 -12.34 11.16
N MET A 102 6.10 -11.21 10.97
CA MET A 102 6.52 -9.92 11.50
C MET A 102 6.20 -9.80 12.99
N GLU A 103 7.12 -9.24 13.78
CA GLU A 103 6.92 -8.95 15.21
C GLU A 103 6.05 -7.69 15.44
N LEU A 104 4.86 -7.64 14.84
CA LEU A 104 3.91 -6.53 14.97
C LEU A 104 2.67 -6.95 15.78
N GLU A 105 2.24 -6.07 16.69
CA GLU A 105 1.08 -6.27 17.54
C GLU A 105 -0.17 -5.67 16.87
N LYS A 106 -1.19 -6.52 16.61
CA LYS A 106 -2.49 -6.05 16.12
C LYS A 106 -3.31 -5.51 17.28
N VAL A 107 -3.74 -4.25 17.20
CA VAL A 107 -4.58 -3.58 18.21
C VAL A 107 -5.94 -3.17 17.64
N SER A 108 -6.84 -2.68 18.50
CA SER A 108 -8.16 -2.19 18.06
C SER A 108 -8.05 -0.91 17.23
N ILE A 109 -9.13 -0.60 16.52
CA ILE A 109 -9.22 0.62 15.71
C ILE A 109 -9.13 1.85 16.62
N GLU A 110 -9.80 1.83 17.76
CA GLU A 110 -9.78 2.94 18.72
C GLU A 110 -8.37 3.16 19.27
N GLU A 111 -7.66 2.07 19.62
CA GLU A 111 -6.32 2.14 20.17
C GLU A 111 -5.31 2.65 19.14
N ILE A 112 -5.35 2.17 17.89
CA ILE A 112 -4.41 2.62 16.87
C ILE A 112 -4.64 4.09 16.47
N ILE A 113 -5.88 4.54 16.44
CA ILE A 113 -6.22 5.94 16.13
C ILE A 113 -5.67 6.87 17.22
N GLU A 114 -5.84 6.50 18.48
CA GLU A 114 -5.31 7.29 19.60
C GLU A 114 -3.77 7.28 19.59
N ALA A 115 -3.14 6.13 19.36
CA ALA A 115 -1.69 6.03 19.23
C ALA A 115 -1.15 6.90 18.08
N GLN A 116 -1.83 6.90 16.93
CA GLN A 116 -1.45 7.71 15.76
C GLN A 116 -1.57 9.21 16.07
N ARG A 117 -2.63 9.61 16.78
CA ARG A 117 -2.82 11.00 17.19
C ARG A 117 -1.69 11.47 18.09
N GLN A 118 -1.33 10.69 19.11
CA GLN A 118 -0.26 11.03 20.04
C GLN A 118 1.10 11.14 19.32
N GLU A 119 1.40 10.22 18.41
CA GLU A 119 2.63 10.25 17.61
C GLU A 119 2.68 11.48 16.70
N ASN A 120 1.57 11.82 16.05
CA ASN A 120 1.49 13.01 15.20
C ASN A 120 1.67 14.30 16.01
N GLU A 121 1.01 14.44 17.16
CA GLU A 121 1.17 15.60 18.04
C GLU A 121 2.61 15.75 18.56
N LYS A 122 3.27 14.62 18.85
CA LYS A 122 4.69 14.60 19.26
C LYS A 122 5.58 15.01 18.09
N ARG A 123 5.40 14.41 16.91
CA ARG A 123 6.16 14.74 15.69
C ARG A 123 6.00 16.20 15.31
N GLU A 124 4.80 16.77 15.42
CA GLU A 124 4.55 18.18 15.13
C GLU A 124 5.34 19.10 16.07
N LYS A 125 5.38 18.80 17.37
CA LYS A 125 6.17 19.55 18.35
C LYS A 125 7.67 19.44 18.07
N GLU A 126 8.15 18.25 17.72
CA GLU A 126 9.55 18.01 17.35
C GLU A 126 9.93 18.74 16.06
N ASN A 127 9.06 18.70 15.06
CA ASN A 127 9.23 19.41 13.79
C ASN A 127 9.31 20.92 14.03
N LYS A 128 8.37 21.51 14.78
CA LYS A 128 8.42 22.95 15.13
C LYS A 128 9.74 23.33 15.81
N ARG A 129 10.19 22.54 16.79
CA ARG A 129 11.47 22.78 17.46
C ARG A 129 12.66 22.67 16.51
N LYS A 130 12.66 21.67 15.61
CA LYS A 130 13.70 21.48 14.60
C LYS A 130 13.72 22.65 13.62
N GLU A 131 12.56 23.11 13.17
CA GLU A 131 12.44 24.28 12.29
C GLU A 131 13.00 25.55 12.92
N GLU A 132 12.67 25.82 14.19
CA GLU A 132 13.22 26.96 14.93
C GLU A 132 14.75 26.90 15.01
N LEU A 133 15.32 25.73 15.30
CA LEU A 133 16.76 25.53 15.36
C LEU A 133 17.44 25.70 14.00
N LEU A 134 16.81 25.21 12.92
CA LEU A 134 17.32 25.38 11.56
C LEU A 134 17.34 26.85 11.16
N ARG A 135 16.26 27.59 11.49
CA ARG A 135 16.17 29.04 11.25
C ARG A 135 17.24 29.81 12.00
N GLN A 136 17.50 29.48 13.28
CA GLN A 136 18.57 30.11 14.06
C GLN A 136 19.96 29.88 13.45
N LYS A 137 20.16 28.76 12.75
CA LYS A 137 21.41 28.43 12.06
C LYS A 137 21.48 28.95 10.62
N GLY A 138 20.46 29.68 10.14
CA GLY A 138 20.39 30.19 8.77
C GLY A 138 20.17 29.10 7.72
N LEU A 139 19.71 27.91 8.11
CA LEU A 139 19.42 26.81 7.20
C LEU A 139 17.97 26.90 6.68
N PRO A 140 17.72 26.54 5.41
CA PRO A 140 16.37 26.55 4.86
C PRO A 140 15.51 25.47 5.53
N VAL A 141 14.26 25.82 5.82
CA VAL A 141 13.24 24.85 6.24
C VAL A 141 12.57 24.31 4.98
N VAL A 142 12.83 23.05 4.66
CA VAL A 142 12.11 22.33 3.60
C VAL A 142 10.82 21.81 4.21
N ARG A 143 9.68 22.27 3.70
CA ARG A 143 8.37 21.71 4.07
C ARG A 143 8.23 20.34 3.43
N ASP A 144 7.85 19.36 4.24
CA ASP A 144 7.50 18.03 3.73
C ASP A 144 6.06 18.07 3.22
N GLU A 145 5.89 18.20 1.89
CA GLU A 145 4.57 18.23 1.24
C GLU A 145 3.77 16.92 1.38
N SER A 146 4.31 15.89 2.04
CA SER A 146 3.54 14.70 2.40
C SER A 146 2.58 14.93 3.57
N GLU A 147 2.75 16.01 4.36
CA GLU A 147 1.91 16.30 5.53
C GLU A 147 0.63 17.10 5.21
N ASP A 148 0.56 17.77 4.05
CA ASP A 148 -0.55 18.69 3.68
C ASP A 148 -1.83 17.98 3.19
N ILE A 149 -1.87 16.64 3.10
CA ILE A 149 -3.05 15.87 2.64
C ILE A 149 -4.00 15.53 3.82
N LEU A 150 -3.68 15.99 5.02
CA LEU A 150 -4.48 15.78 6.23
C LEU A 150 -5.46 16.93 6.54
N SER A 151 -5.64 17.91 5.62
CA SER A 151 -6.64 18.98 5.75
C SER A 151 -7.90 18.70 4.94
#